data_AF-A0A962MLP6-F1
#
_entry.id   AF-A0A962MLP6-F1
#
_cell.length_a   1.000
_cell.length_b   1.000
_cell.length_c   1.000
_cell.angle_alpha   90.00
_cell.angle_beta   90.00
_cell.angle_gamma   90.00
#
_symmetry.space_group_name_H-M   'P 1'
#
loop_
_entity.id
_entity.type
_entity.pdbx_description
1 polymer ?
#
loop_
_entity_poly.entity_id
_entity_poly.type
_entity_poly.pdbx_seq_one_letter_code
_entity_poly.pdbx_strand_id
1 'polypeptide(L)'
;MSSVADLPKPLAERLRPRQLSDIHGQGHLLAPGKPLYRAIVSGQPHSMVLWGPPGTGKTTLAMLIARYCQADFITLSAVMAGVKDVRAAVDSAKQHWRAQQQRTVLFIDEVHRFNKAQ
;
A
#
# COMPACT_ATOMS: atom_id res chain seq x y z
N MET A 1 9.81 4.61 -34.36
CA MET A 1 9.90 3.63 -33.27
C MET A 1 9.15 4.21 -32.07
N SER A 2 7.85 3.98 -32.00
CA SER A 2 7.02 4.48 -30.89
C SER A 2 7.21 3.56 -29.69
N SER A 3 7.74 4.13 -28.60
CA SER A 3 7.98 3.43 -27.34
C SER A 3 6.67 2.89 -26.77
N VAL A 4 6.69 1.66 -26.23
CA VAL A 4 5.57 1.00 -25.52
C VAL A 4 5.09 1.79 -24.28
N ALA A 5 5.76 2.90 -23.93
CA ALA A 5 5.47 3.76 -22.79
C ALA A 5 4.24 4.69 -22.94
N ASP A 6 3.65 4.83 -24.13
CA ASP A 6 2.56 5.78 -24.39
C ASP A 6 1.15 5.17 -24.40
N LEU A 7 0.99 3.91 -23.97
CA LEU A 7 -0.35 3.35 -23.80
C LEU A 7 -1.05 4.05 -22.64
N PRO A 8 -2.27 4.60 -22.85
CA PRO A 8 -3.00 5.24 -21.77
C PRO A 8 -3.23 4.24 -20.65
N LYS A 9 -2.76 4.58 -19.45
CA LYS A 9 -2.98 3.79 -18.24
C LYS A 9 -4.47 3.43 -18.10
N PRO A 10 -4.81 2.22 -17.59
CA PRO A 10 -6.19 1.83 -17.36
C PRO A 10 -6.95 2.90 -16.58
N LEU A 11 -8.23 3.12 -16.92
CA LEU A 11 -9.05 4.15 -16.27
C LEU A 11 -9.06 4.01 -14.75
N ALA A 12 -9.13 2.77 -14.25
CA ALA A 12 -9.10 2.47 -12.83
C ALA A 12 -7.82 2.95 -12.13
N GLU A 13 -6.67 2.94 -12.80
CA GLU A 13 -5.42 3.45 -12.25
C GLU A 13 -5.41 4.99 -12.26
N ARG A 14 -5.92 5.60 -13.32
CA ARG A 14 -6.01 7.06 -13.47
C ARG A 14 -6.96 7.70 -12.47
N LEU A 15 -8.05 7.01 -12.12
CA LEU A 15 -9.08 7.47 -11.19
C LEU A 15 -8.76 7.16 -9.72
N ARG A 16 -7.58 6.63 -9.39
CA ARG A 16 -7.25 6.35 -7.99
C ARG A 16 -7.29 7.65 -7.15
N PRO A 17 -8.00 7.65 -6.02
CA PRO A 17 -7.93 8.67 -4.97
C PRO A 17 -6.51 9.17 -4.71
N ARG A 18 -6.35 10.49 -4.55
CA ARG A 18 -5.05 11.12 -4.27
C ARG A 18 -4.90 11.56 -2.82
N GLN A 19 -6.01 11.68 -2.10
CA GLN A 19 -6.11 12.07 -0.69
C GLN A 19 -7.20 11.23 -0.01
N LEU A 20 -7.19 11.15 1.33
CA LEU A 20 -8.16 10.34 2.09
C LEU A 20 -9.61 10.80 1.87
N SER A 21 -9.83 12.10 1.66
CA SER A 21 -11.15 12.68 1.37
C SER A 21 -11.74 12.24 0.02
N ASP A 22 -10.92 11.73 -0.91
CA ASP A 22 -11.40 11.20 -2.19
C ASP A 22 -11.93 9.76 -2.06
N ILE A 23 -11.73 9.10 -0.91
CA ILE A 23 -12.23 7.74 -0.69
C ILE A 23 -13.73 7.80 -0.36
N HIS A 24 -14.52 7.14 -1.20
CA HIS A 24 -15.96 7.04 -1.04
C HIS A 24 -16.34 5.77 -0.26
N GLY A 25 -17.40 5.84 0.55
CA GLY A 25 -17.99 4.69 1.25
C GLY A 25 -17.29 4.23 2.53
N GLN A 26 -16.09 4.75 2.84
CA GLN A 26 -15.29 4.33 4.00
C GLN A 26 -15.30 5.34 5.17
N GLY A 27 -16.29 6.24 5.23
CA GLY A 27 -16.36 7.30 6.25
C GLY A 27 -16.39 6.77 7.69
N HIS A 28 -16.93 5.57 7.92
CA HIS A 28 -16.94 4.94 9.24
C HIS A 28 -15.52 4.69 9.80
N LEU A 29 -14.52 4.50 8.92
CA LEU A 29 -13.11 4.32 9.26
C LEU A 29 -12.26 5.59 9.04
N LEU A 30 -12.55 6.33 7.96
CA LEU A 30 -11.68 7.39 7.43
C LEU A 30 -12.23 8.80 7.61
N ALA A 31 -13.38 8.99 8.27
CA ALA A 31 -13.84 10.34 8.60
C ALA A 31 -12.84 11.05 9.54
N PRO A 32 -12.72 12.39 9.45
CA PRO A 32 -11.90 13.17 10.37
C PRO A 32 -12.20 12.84 11.83
N GLY A 33 -11.14 12.70 12.64
CA GLY A 33 -11.25 12.36 14.05
C GLY A 33 -11.35 10.86 14.37
N LYS A 34 -11.59 9.99 13.38
CA LYS A 34 -11.54 8.53 13.58
C LYS A 34 -10.10 8.06 13.88
N PRO A 35 -9.92 6.97 14.65
CA PRO A 35 -8.59 6.49 15.03
C PRO A 35 -7.68 6.21 13.82
N LEU A 36 -8.20 5.52 12.81
CA LEU A 36 -7.41 5.21 11.61
C LEU A 36 -7.05 6.48 10.83
N TYR A 37 -7.99 7.41 10.65
CA TYR A 37 -7.70 8.70 10.04
C TYR A 37 -6.57 9.43 10.77
N ARG A 38 -6.64 9.52 12.10
CA ARG A 38 -5.60 10.19 12.92
C ARG A 38 -4.23 9.52 12.77
N ALA A 39 -4.16 8.19 12.81
CA ALA A 39 -2.92 7.44 12.67
C ALA A 39 -2.26 7.62 11.28
N ILE A 40 -3.08 7.72 10.22
CA ILE A 40 -2.59 7.96 8.87
C ILE A 40 -2.07 9.40 8.75
N VAL A 41 -2.86 10.39 9.19
CA VAL A 41 -2.50 11.81 9.10
C VAL A 41 -1.29 12.15 9.96
N SER A 42 -1.09 11.46 11.10
CA SER A 42 0.12 11.62 11.92
C SER A 42 1.38 10.97 11.33
N GLY A 43 1.28 10.30 10.18
CA GLY A 43 2.40 9.61 9.53
C GLY A 43 2.94 8.41 10.32
N GLN A 44 2.13 7.83 11.22
CA GLN A 44 2.51 6.70 12.09
C GLN A 44 1.46 5.57 12.05
N PRO A 45 1.18 4.99 10.87
CA PRO A 45 0.29 3.86 10.75
C PRO A 45 0.94 2.63 11.38
N HIS A 46 0.12 1.86 12.08
CA HIS A 46 0.53 0.55 12.58
C HIS A 46 0.34 -0.50 11.49
N SER A 47 1.03 -1.64 11.62
CA SER A 47 0.75 -2.82 10.79
C SER A 47 -0.72 -3.20 10.90
N MET A 48 -1.36 -3.48 9.76
CA MET A 48 -2.79 -3.77 9.70
C MET A 48 -3.12 -4.74 8.56
N VAL A 49 -4.28 -5.38 8.68
CA VAL A 49 -4.88 -6.18 7.60
C VAL A 49 -6.07 -5.40 7.04
N LEU A 50 -6.05 -5.10 5.75
CA LEU A 50 -7.19 -4.50 5.06
C LEU A 50 -8.09 -5.62 4.53
N TRP A 51 -9.29 -5.76 5.08
CA TRP A 51 -10.25 -6.79 4.70
C TRP A 51 -11.46 -6.19 3.98
N GLY A 52 -11.86 -6.84 2.88
CA GLY A 52 -13.06 -6.48 2.15
C GLY A 52 -13.07 -7.06 0.73
N PRO A 53 -14.24 -7.05 0.05
CA PRO A 53 -14.41 -7.53 -1.32
C PRO A 53 -13.40 -6.94 -2.32
N PRO A 54 -13.20 -7.55 -3.50
CA PRO A 54 -12.44 -6.93 -4.58
C PRO A 54 -13.04 -5.56 -4.94
N GLY A 55 -12.18 -4.59 -5.27
CA GLY A 55 -12.63 -3.24 -5.66
C GLY A 55 -12.94 -2.26 -4.51
N THR A 56 -12.86 -2.66 -3.23
CA THR A 56 -13.12 -1.74 -2.09
C THR A 56 -12.01 -0.72 -1.81
N GLY A 57 -10.96 -0.66 -2.64
CA GLY A 57 -9.90 0.34 -2.53
C GLY A 57 -8.76 0.00 -1.56
N LYS A 58 -8.57 -1.28 -1.17
CA LYS A 58 -7.49 -1.72 -0.26
C LYS A 58 -6.09 -1.26 -0.72
N THR A 59 -5.73 -1.56 -1.96
CA THR A 59 -4.44 -1.19 -2.55
C THR A 59 -4.28 0.34 -2.64
N THR A 60 -5.36 1.04 -3.00
CA THR A 60 -5.38 2.51 -3.02
C THR A 60 -5.16 3.09 -1.63
N LEU A 61 -5.83 2.56 -0.60
CA LEU A 61 -5.66 3.01 0.78
C LEU A 61 -4.23 2.78 1.26
N ALA A 62 -3.64 1.61 1.00
CA ALA A 62 -2.24 1.33 1.35
C ALA A 62 -1.26 2.31 0.66
N MET A 63 -1.49 2.62 -0.61
CA MET A 63 -0.69 3.60 -1.35
C MET A 63 -0.84 5.02 -0.77
N LEU A 64 -2.05 5.42 -0.38
CA LEU A 64 -2.26 6.69 0.32
C LEU A 64 -1.54 6.72 1.67
N ILE A 65 -1.66 5.65 2.46
CA ILE A 65 -0.95 5.54 3.75
C ILE A 65 0.55 5.78 3.55
N ALA A 66 1.19 5.13 2.57
CA ALA A 66 2.61 5.35 2.27
C ALA A 66 2.91 6.82 1.95
N ARG A 67 2.08 7.48 1.14
CA ARG A 67 2.24 8.91 0.79
C ARG A 67 2.11 9.82 2.00
N TYR A 68 1.12 9.60 2.87
CA TYR A 68 0.96 10.38 4.11
C TYR A 68 2.14 10.18 5.08
N CYS A 69 2.77 9.01 5.05
CA CYS A 69 3.94 8.70 5.87
C CYS A 69 5.27 9.09 5.24
N GLN A 70 5.24 9.67 4.04
CA GLN A 70 6.41 9.96 3.22
C GLN A 70 7.32 8.73 3.06
N ALA A 71 6.72 7.55 2.94
CA ALA A 71 7.41 6.27 2.87
C ALA A 71 7.46 5.76 1.43
N ASP A 72 8.53 5.02 1.13
CA ASP A 72 8.59 4.19 -0.07
C ASP A 72 7.48 3.13 -0.01
N PHE A 73 6.90 2.82 -1.17
CA PHE A 73 5.83 1.85 -1.27
C PHE A 73 6.31 0.63 -2.05
N ILE A 74 6.39 -0.52 -1.38
CA ILE A 74 6.73 -1.80 -2.00
C ILE A 74 5.45 -2.65 -2.04
N THR A 75 5.13 -3.20 -3.20
CA THR A 75 3.99 -4.10 -3.38
C THR A 75 4.45 -5.50 -3.73
N LEU A 76 3.98 -6.50 -3.00
CA LEU A 76 4.11 -7.91 -3.33
C LEU A 76 2.72 -8.55 -3.47
N SER A 77 2.58 -9.48 -4.40
CA SER A 77 1.39 -10.34 -4.48
C SER A 77 1.70 -11.66 -3.80
N ALA A 78 0.96 -12.05 -2.77
CA ALA A 78 1.14 -13.34 -2.10
C ALA A 78 0.81 -14.54 -3.01
N VAL A 79 0.25 -14.30 -4.20
CA VAL A 79 0.04 -15.33 -5.23
C VAL A 79 1.35 -15.69 -5.93
N MET A 80 2.23 -14.71 -6.11
CA MET A 80 3.48 -14.86 -6.86
C MET A 80 4.72 -14.87 -5.96
N ALA A 81 4.67 -14.16 -4.82
CA ALA A 81 5.77 -13.99 -3.91
C ALA A 81 5.83 -15.12 -2.88
N GLY A 82 7.03 -15.60 -2.59
CA GLY A 82 7.32 -16.50 -1.47
C GLY A 82 8.00 -15.77 -0.31
N VAL A 83 8.40 -16.53 0.73
CA VAL A 83 9.11 -15.98 1.90
C VAL A 83 10.42 -15.31 1.54
N LYS A 84 11.12 -15.78 0.50
CA LYS A 84 12.37 -15.16 0.03
C LYS A 84 12.14 -13.73 -0.48
N ASP A 85 11.06 -13.50 -1.23
CA ASP A 85 10.73 -12.17 -1.77
C ASP A 85 10.36 -11.18 -0.66
N VAL A 86 9.60 -11.65 0.34
CA VAL A 86 9.26 -10.85 1.52
C VAL A 86 10.52 -10.47 2.30
N ARG A 87 11.45 -11.42 2.52
CA ARG A 87 12.73 -11.14 3.19
C ARG A 87 13.55 -10.13 2.41
N ALA A 88 13.66 -10.28 1.09
CA ALA A 88 14.36 -9.34 0.23
C ALA A 88 13.77 -7.91 0.32
N ALA A 89 12.44 -7.79 0.31
CA ALA A 89 11.77 -6.50 0.48
C ALA A 89 12.05 -5.87 1.84
N VAL A 90 12.04 -6.67 2.92
CA VAL A 90 12.36 -6.21 4.28
C VAL A 90 13.83 -5.76 4.38
N ASP A 91 14.76 -6.50 3.76
CA ASP A 91 16.18 -6.14 3.81
C ASP A 91 16.47 -4.88 3.00
N SER A 92 15.83 -4.71 1.83
CA SER A 92 15.86 -3.44 1.08
C SER A 92 15.31 -2.27 1.90
N ALA A 93 14.17 -2.44 2.58
CA ALA A 93 13.61 -1.41 3.46
C ALA A 93 14.57 -1.03 4.60
N LYS A 94 15.24 -2.01 5.23
CA LYS A 94 16.26 -1.74 6.26
C LYS A 94 17.46 -0.98 5.71
N GLN A 95 17.88 -1.27 4.48
CA GLN A 95 18.97 -0.54 3.82
C GLN A 95 18.58 0.91 3.54
N HIS A 96 17.38 1.15 2.99
CA HIS A 96 16.87 2.50 2.74
C HIS A 96 16.77 3.31 4.05
N TRP A 97 16.29 2.68 5.12
CA TRP A 97 16.26 3.32 6.44
C TRP A 97 17.67 3.70 6.91
N ARG A 98 18.64 2.77 6.87
CA ARG A 98 20.01 3.03 7.33
C ARG A 98 20.72 4.12 6.52
N ALA A 99 20.52 4.14 5.21
CA ALA A 99 21.22 5.06 4.31
C ALA A 99 20.58 6.45 4.26
N GLN A 100 19.25 6.53 4.26
CA GLN A 100 18.52 7.75 3.92
C GLN A 100 17.46 8.14 4.97
N GLN A 101 17.30 7.33 6.03
CA GLN A 101 16.18 7.46 6.99
C GLN A 101 14.81 7.43 6.29
N GLN A 102 14.75 6.78 5.12
CA GLN A 102 13.53 6.65 4.34
C GLN A 102 12.72 5.46 4.87
N ARG A 103 11.49 5.73 5.28
CA ARG A 103 10.56 4.69 5.75
C ARG A 103 10.02 3.89 4.57
N THR A 104 9.52 2.69 4.83
CA THR A 104 8.91 1.84 3.81
C THR A 104 7.59 1.27 4.30
N VAL A 105 6.57 1.32 3.45
CA VAL A 105 5.33 0.55 3.58
C VAL A 105 5.40 -0.63 2.62
N LEU A 106 5.47 -1.84 3.19
CA LEU A 106 5.34 -3.09 2.45
C LEU A 106 3.88 -3.52 2.43
N PHE A 107 3.28 -3.52 1.25
CA PHE A 107 1.93 -4.00 1.00
C PHE A 107 1.96 -5.39 0.38
N ILE A 108 1.26 -6.33 1.00
CA ILE A 108 1.12 -7.70 0.52
C ILE A 108 -0.34 -7.90 0.10
N ASP A 109 -0.58 -8.01 -1.20
CA ASP A 109 -1.91 -8.28 -1.74
C ASP A 109 -2.24 -9.77 -1.67
N GLU A 110 -3.52 -10.08 -1.50
CA GLU A 110 -4.04 -11.44 -1.38
C GLU A 110 -3.33 -12.32 -0.33
N VAL A 111 -2.93 -11.71 0.80
CA VAL A 111 -2.19 -12.38 1.90
C VAL A 111 -2.83 -13.69 2.39
N HIS A 112 -4.14 -13.84 2.21
CA HIS A 112 -4.87 -15.05 2.53
C HIS A 112 -4.42 -16.28 1.71
N ARG A 113 -3.68 -16.08 0.61
CA ARG A 113 -3.10 -17.14 -0.21
C ARG A 113 -1.71 -17.61 0.24
N PHE A 114 -1.09 -16.96 1.21
CA PHE A 114 0.13 -17.48 1.81
C PHE A 114 -0.16 -18.77 2.59
N ASN A 115 0.44 -19.88 2.18
CA ASN A 115 0.35 -21.13 2.94
C ASN A 115 1.39 -21.14 4.07
N LYS A 116 1.05 -21.75 5.21
CA LYS A 116 1.95 -21.93 6.37
C LYS A 116 3.24 -22.72 6.07
N ALA A 117 3.30 -23.39 4.91
CA ALA A 117 4.41 -24.25 4.51
C ALA A 117 5.46 -23.57 3.60
N GLN A 118 5.33 -22.27 3.32
CA GLN A 118 6.34 -21.48 2.58
C GLN A 118 7.28 -20.73 3.53
#